data_AF-A0A354FFT2-F1
#
_entry.id   AF-A0A354FFT2-F1
#
_cell.length_a   1.000
_cell.length_b   1.000
_cell.length_c   1.000
_cell.angle_alpha   90.00
_cell.angle_beta   90.00
_cell.angle_gamma   90.00
#
_symmetry.space_group_name_H-M   'P 1'
#
loop_
_entity.id
_entity.type
_entity.pdbx_description
1 polymer ?
#
loop_
_entity_poly.entity_id
_entity_poly.type
_entity_poly.pdbx_seq_one_letter_code
_entity_poly.pdbx_strand_id
1 'polypeptide(L)'
;YNGKRRPATNNDLVKIIKIIDRMENIGVSGNLVAPQDVPGEIAEWHSWATAIKNTTKHIASGGYGNQGVKDAIKMASIAMGSKEAFHERPYISFWILTKPALQIDRLSLEALIEMSRHKVPAIISSGPILGVTSPITIAGTCAQAHAEILACITLEQLVNPGAPVIYTSFARGFDFKTGSVTMSSPESAILKVCMAQMGRFLDLPIRMP
;
A
#
# COMPACT_ATOMS: atom_id res chain seq x y z
N TYR A 1 12.34 -12.33 25.11
CA TYR A 1 11.86 -10.97 24.76
C TYR A 1 12.18 -10.05 25.93
N ASN A 2 12.88 -8.93 25.74
CA ASN A 2 13.35 -8.05 26.83
C ASN A 2 12.61 -6.70 26.88
N GLY A 3 11.56 -6.52 26.08
CA GLY A 3 10.73 -5.31 26.04
C GLY A 3 11.39 -4.04 25.48
N LYS A 4 12.66 -4.07 25.05
CA LYS A 4 13.37 -2.87 24.57
C LYS A 4 13.08 -2.60 23.09
N ARG A 5 12.65 -1.38 22.78
CA ARG A 5 12.52 -0.88 21.40
C ARG A 5 13.91 -0.54 20.84
N ARG A 6 14.14 -0.90 19.57
CA ARG A 6 15.33 -0.52 18.80
C ARG A 6 14.96 -0.26 17.33
N PRO A 7 15.80 0.45 16.56
CA PRO A 7 15.65 0.54 15.11
C PRO A 7 15.61 -0.84 14.46
N ALA A 8 14.79 -0.96 13.41
CA ALA A 8 14.74 -2.17 12.60
C ALA A 8 15.92 -2.21 11.64
N THR A 9 16.46 -3.40 11.42
CA THR A 9 17.58 -3.65 10.50
C THR A 9 17.11 -4.46 9.30
N ASN A 10 17.91 -4.52 8.24
CA ASN A 10 17.60 -5.39 7.10
C ASN A 10 17.49 -6.87 7.51
N ASN A 11 18.26 -7.31 8.52
CA ASN A 11 18.16 -8.67 9.05
C ASN A 11 16.83 -8.93 9.77
N ASP A 12 16.21 -7.91 10.38
CA ASP A 12 14.87 -8.06 10.95
C ASP A 12 13.84 -8.25 9.85
N LEU A 13 13.94 -7.48 8.76
CA LEU A 13 13.08 -7.65 7.59
C LEU A 13 13.22 -9.07 7.00
N VAL A 14 14.44 -9.59 6.82
CA VAL A 14 14.68 -10.98 6.37
C VAL A 14 13.95 -11.99 7.25
N LYS A 15 14.09 -11.88 8.58
CA LYS A 15 13.46 -12.81 9.52
C LYS A 15 11.94 -12.75 9.44
N ILE A 16 11.37 -11.54 9.37
CA ILE A 16 9.93 -11.33 9.24
C ILE A 16 9.40 -11.96 7.95
N ILE A 17 10.06 -11.72 6.81
CA ILE A 17 9.64 -12.28 5.52
C ILE A 17 9.71 -13.82 5.53
N LYS A 18 10.77 -14.41 6.10
CA LYS A 18 10.88 -15.88 6.22
C LYS A 18 9.78 -16.47 7.09
N ILE A 19 9.37 -15.77 8.15
CA ILE A 19 8.21 -16.19 8.96
C ILE A 19 6.94 -16.13 8.09
N ILE A 20 6.69 -15.01 7.41
CA ILE A 20 5.53 -14.84 6.52
C ILE A 20 5.50 -15.93 5.44
N ASP A 21 6.63 -16.24 4.82
CA ASP A 21 6.76 -17.27 3.77
C ASP A 21 6.29 -18.65 4.26
N ARG A 22 6.53 -18.98 5.54
CA ARG A 22 6.10 -20.24 6.16
C ARG A 22 4.65 -20.26 6.65
N MET A 23 3.95 -19.12 6.68
CA MET A 23 2.55 -19.06 7.13
C MET A 23 1.58 -19.40 6.00
N GLU A 24 0.94 -20.57 6.06
CA GLU A 24 -0.01 -21.05 5.04
C GLU A 24 -1.21 -20.10 4.82
N ASN A 25 -1.65 -19.43 5.88
CA ASN A 25 -2.79 -18.50 5.84
C ASN A 25 -2.45 -17.10 5.30
N ILE A 26 -1.19 -16.82 5.00
CA ILE A 26 -0.76 -15.52 4.44
C ILE A 26 -0.34 -15.71 2.99
N GLY A 27 -1.13 -15.19 2.04
CA GLY A 27 -0.84 -15.26 0.61
C GLY A 27 0.01 -14.10 0.06
N VAL A 28 0.11 -12.98 0.79
CA VAL A 28 0.83 -11.77 0.37
C VAL A 28 1.82 -11.35 1.45
N SER A 29 3.08 -11.20 1.07
CA SER A 29 4.14 -10.68 1.94
C SER A 29 4.23 -9.16 1.85
N GLY A 30 4.00 -8.50 2.98
CA GLY A 30 4.23 -7.06 3.12
C GLY A 30 5.60 -6.76 3.73
N ASN A 31 6.19 -5.62 3.36
CA ASN A 31 7.38 -5.10 4.03
C ASN A 31 6.98 -4.43 5.37
N LEU A 32 6.86 -5.22 6.43
CA LEU A 32 6.35 -4.77 7.74
C LEU A 32 7.31 -3.82 8.49
N VAL A 33 8.58 -3.77 8.10
CA VAL A 33 9.58 -2.85 8.64
C VAL A 33 10.46 -2.32 7.52
N ALA A 34 10.86 -1.05 7.62
CA ALA A 34 11.91 -0.49 6.79
C ALA A 34 13.28 -0.70 7.46
N PRO A 35 14.31 -1.17 6.73
CA PRO A 35 15.68 -1.19 7.21
C PRO A 35 16.16 0.23 7.54
N GLN A 36 16.57 0.47 8.79
CA GLN A 36 17.10 1.75 9.27
C GLN A 36 18.63 1.72 9.46
N ASP A 37 19.26 0.61 9.11
CA ASP A 37 20.71 0.39 9.07
C ASP A 37 21.34 0.74 7.71
N VAL A 38 20.58 1.42 6.84
CA VAL A 38 20.99 1.92 5.51
C VAL A 38 20.52 3.36 5.34
N PRO A 39 21.11 4.16 4.42
CA PRO A 39 20.62 5.50 4.11
C PRO A 39 19.14 5.49 3.70
N GLY A 40 18.36 6.44 4.23
CA GLY A 40 16.90 6.45 4.07
C GLY A 40 16.45 6.55 2.61
N GLU A 41 17.23 7.25 1.79
CA GLU A 41 17.01 7.44 0.36
C GLU A 41 17.05 6.13 -0.42
N ILE A 42 17.72 5.09 0.09
CA ILE A 42 17.82 3.78 -0.59
C ILE A 42 17.15 2.64 0.18
N ALA A 43 16.56 2.92 1.35
CA ALA A 43 15.95 1.91 2.22
C ALA A 43 14.84 1.10 1.52
N GLU A 44 14.11 1.73 0.59
CA GLU A 44 13.08 1.03 -0.19
C GLU A 44 13.67 0.00 -1.17
N TRP A 45 14.78 0.32 -1.85
CA TRP A 45 15.48 -0.64 -2.71
C TRP A 45 16.00 -1.84 -1.92
N HIS A 46 16.54 -1.59 -0.71
CA HIS A 46 16.92 -2.67 0.20
C HIS A 46 15.71 -3.52 0.61
N SER A 47 14.56 -2.88 0.87
CA SER A 47 13.33 -3.59 1.23
C SER A 47 12.82 -4.49 0.09
N TRP A 48 12.80 -3.98 -1.13
CA TRP A 48 12.44 -4.75 -2.33
C TRP A 48 13.40 -5.91 -2.58
N ALA A 49 14.71 -5.65 -2.59
CA ALA A 49 15.72 -6.69 -2.80
C ALA A 49 15.63 -7.78 -1.72
N THR A 50 15.40 -7.40 -0.46
CA THR A 50 15.23 -8.34 0.64
C THR A 50 13.95 -9.16 0.50
N ALA A 51 12.82 -8.55 0.15
CA ALA A 51 11.57 -9.27 -0.10
C ALA A 51 11.72 -10.30 -1.23
N ILE A 52 12.20 -9.87 -2.39
CA ILE A 52 12.36 -10.71 -3.58
C ILE A 52 13.27 -11.92 -3.31
N LYS A 53 14.32 -11.76 -2.49
CA LYS A 53 15.27 -12.85 -2.17
C LYS A 53 14.74 -13.86 -1.15
N ASN A 54 13.69 -13.54 -0.39
CA ASN A 54 13.34 -14.30 0.82
C ASN A 54 11.91 -14.85 0.85
N THR A 55 11.08 -14.60 -0.17
CA THR A 55 9.77 -15.23 -0.29
C THR A 55 9.43 -15.56 -1.73
N THR A 56 8.60 -16.60 -1.89
CA THR A 56 7.98 -16.97 -3.18
C THR A 56 6.55 -16.45 -3.31
N LYS A 57 6.03 -15.76 -2.28
CA LYS A 57 4.68 -15.20 -2.24
C LYS A 57 4.63 -13.86 -2.97
N HIS A 58 3.42 -13.43 -3.29
CA HIS A 58 3.20 -12.09 -3.86
C HIS A 58 3.68 -11.02 -2.89
N ILE A 59 4.35 -9.97 -3.38
CA ILE A 59 4.95 -8.91 -2.57
C ILE A 59 4.12 -7.62 -2.71
N ALA A 60 3.73 -7.03 -1.58
CA ALA A 60 3.08 -5.72 -1.54
C ALA A 60 3.93 -4.73 -0.74
N SER A 61 4.40 -3.66 -1.39
CA SER A 61 5.29 -2.67 -0.76
C SER A 61 5.05 -1.26 -1.31
N GLY A 62 5.74 -0.26 -0.78
CA GLY A 62 5.75 1.10 -1.34
C GLY A 62 6.49 1.17 -2.68
N GLY A 63 6.21 2.23 -3.44
CA GLY A 63 6.99 2.64 -4.59
C GLY A 63 7.30 4.14 -4.50
N TYR A 64 8.59 4.47 -4.48
CA TYR A 64 9.06 5.84 -4.32
C TYR A 64 9.24 6.52 -5.68
N GLY A 65 8.24 7.32 -6.06
CA GLY A 65 8.23 8.02 -7.35
C GLY A 65 8.24 7.05 -8.54
N ASN A 66 8.51 7.58 -9.73
CA ASN A 66 8.61 6.76 -10.94
C ASN A 66 9.81 5.80 -10.91
N GLN A 67 10.96 6.23 -10.38
CA GLN A 67 12.19 5.46 -10.42
C GLN A 67 12.12 4.24 -9.49
N GLY A 68 11.55 4.39 -8.28
CA GLY A 68 11.35 3.28 -7.36
C GLY A 68 10.49 2.17 -7.97
N VAL A 69 9.41 2.54 -8.68
CA VAL A 69 8.55 1.58 -9.39
C VAL A 69 9.31 0.86 -10.50
N LYS A 70 10.03 1.59 -11.36
CA LYS A 70 10.84 1.01 -12.45
C LYS A 70 11.89 0.05 -11.92
N ASP A 71 12.58 0.42 -10.85
CA ASP A 71 13.63 -0.40 -10.27
C ASP A 71 13.07 -1.64 -9.56
N ALA A 72 11.93 -1.52 -8.87
CA ALA A 72 11.23 -2.67 -8.29
C ALA A 72 10.80 -3.66 -9.38
N ILE A 73 10.22 -3.18 -10.49
CA ILE A 73 9.86 -4.01 -11.66
C ILE A 73 11.11 -4.64 -12.27
N LYS A 74 12.22 -3.90 -12.40
CA LYS A 74 13.48 -4.42 -12.92
C LYS A 74 14.04 -5.52 -12.03
N MET A 75 14.08 -5.30 -10.72
CA MET A 75 14.51 -6.32 -9.75
C MET A 75 13.62 -7.57 -9.81
N ALA A 76 12.31 -7.38 -9.92
CA ALA A 76 11.36 -8.49 -10.03
C ALA A 76 11.51 -9.27 -11.35
N SER A 77 11.75 -8.56 -12.46
CA SER A 77 12.00 -9.14 -13.78
C SER A 77 13.28 -9.98 -13.78
N ILE A 78 14.35 -9.48 -13.13
CA ILE A 78 15.61 -10.23 -12.99
C ILE A 78 15.36 -11.54 -12.22
N ALA A 79 14.58 -11.50 -11.13
CA ALA A 79 14.28 -12.68 -10.34
C ALA A 79 13.42 -13.72 -11.10
N MET A 80 12.58 -13.28 -12.04
CA MET A 80 11.82 -14.16 -12.94
C MET A 80 12.62 -14.63 -14.17
N GLY A 81 13.85 -14.14 -14.35
CA GLY A 81 14.73 -14.49 -15.47
C GLY A 81 14.52 -13.64 -16.74
N SER A 82 13.37 -12.98 -16.89
CA SER A 82 13.14 -12.01 -17.97
C SER A 82 12.00 -11.05 -17.65
N LYS A 83 11.92 -9.97 -18.42
CA LYS A 83 10.82 -9.00 -18.32
C LYS A 83 9.50 -9.60 -18.82
N GLU A 84 9.58 -10.46 -19.83
CA GLU A 84 8.46 -11.17 -20.44
C GLU A 84 7.83 -12.12 -19.42
N ALA A 85 8.64 -12.94 -18.74
CA ALA A 85 8.19 -13.86 -17.70
C ALA A 85 7.54 -13.12 -16.52
N PHE A 86 8.04 -11.94 -16.16
CA PHE A 86 7.41 -11.09 -15.16
C PHE A 86 6.05 -10.56 -15.62
N HIS A 87 5.92 -10.09 -16.87
CA HIS A 87 4.65 -9.56 -17.37
C HIS A 87 3.60 -10.63 -17.63
N GLU A 88 3.99 -11.88 -17.93
CA GLU A 88 3.06 -13.01 -17.99
C GLU A 88 2.44 -13.32 -16.62
N ARG A 89 3.21 -13.14 -15.54
CA ARG A 89 2.73 -13.37 -14.17
C ARG A 89 3.34 -12.39 -13.15
N PRO A 90 2.81 -11.16 -13.05
CA PRO A 90 3.30 -10.19 -12.07
C PRO A 90 3.04 -10.69 -10.65
N TYR A 91 4.07 -10.64 -9.81
CA TYR A 91 4.02 -11.09 -8.41
C TYR A 91 4.33 -9.96 -7.40
N ILE A 92 4.27 -8.71 -7.87
CA ILE A 92 4.44 -7.52 -7.05
C ILE A 92 3.25 -6.58 -7.21
N SER A 93 2.96 -5.81 -6.16
CA SER A 93 1.97 -4.73 -6.16
C SER A 93 2.46 -3.60 -5.29
N PHE A 94 1.94 -2.40 -5.52
CA PHE A 94 2.43 -1.20 -4.87
C PHE A 94 1.32 -0.48 -4.10
N TRP A 95 1.65 0.07 -2.95
CA TRP A 95 0.74 0.94 -2.21
C TRP A 95 0.81 2.38 -2.72
N ILE A 96 -0.36 2.95 -3.02
CA ILE A 96 -0.53 4.38 -3.26
C ILE A 96 -1.45 4.93 -2.18
N LEU A 97 -0.92 5.88 -1.41
CA LEU A 97 -1.63 6.52 -0.31
C LEU A 97 -1.92 7.96 -0.70
N THR A 98 -3.19 8.35 -0.67
CA THR A 98 -3.52 9.77 -0.77
C THR A 98 -3.05 10.50 0.50
N LYS A 99 -3.02 11.82 0.42
CA LYS A 99 -2.76 12.74 1.54
C LYS A 99 -4.04 13.50 1.87
N PRO A 100 -4.95 12.94 2.68
CA PRO A 100 -6.15 13.65 3.11
C PRO A 100 -5.84 14.99 3.80
N ALA A 101 -6.61 16.05 3.59
CA ALA A 101 -7.89 16.09 2.85
C ALA A 101 -7.72 16.45 1.36
N LEU A 102 -8.13 15.56 0.46
CA LEU A 102 -8.23 15.77 -0.98
C LEU A 102 -6.91 16.12 -1.70
N GLN A 103 -5.77 15.60 -1.22
CA GLN A 103 -4.48 15.78 -1.88
C GLN A 103 -3.82 14.44 -2.19
N ILE A 104 -2.88 14.48 -3.13
CA ILE A 104 -1.90 13.42 -3.38
C ILE A 104 -0.56 14.11 -3.62
N ASP A 105 0.52 13.57 -3.06
CA ASP A 105 1.84 14.13 -3.30
C ASP A 105 2.37 13.72 -4.67
N ARG A 106 3.36 14.49 -5.15
CA ARG A 106 3.94 14.31 -6.48
C ARG A 106 4.58 12.93 -6.67
N LEU A 107 5.26 12.40 -5.66
CA LEU A 107 5.96 11.12 -5.79
C LEU A 107 4.97 9.97 -5.88
N SER A 108 3.91 9.98 -5.05
CA SER A 108 2.81 9.01 -5.16
C SER A 108 2.11 9.08 -6.53
N LEU A 109 1.92 10.30 -7.07
CA LEU A 109 1.34 10.50 -8.39
C LEU A 109 2.23 9.93 -9.51
N GLU A 110 3.51 10.25 -9.48
CA GLU A 110 4.51 9.74 -10.44
C GLU A 110 4.62 8.21 -10.38
N ALA A 111 4.58 7.65 -9.17
CA ALA A 111 4.58 6.21 -8.95
C ALA A 111 3.32 5.55 -9.53
N LEU A 112 2.12 6.11 -9.27
CA LEU A 112 0.86 5.59 -9.80
C LEU A 112 0.83 5.60 -11.34
N ILE A 113 1.27 6.70 -11.96
CA ILE A 113 1.37 6.80 -13.44
C ILE A 113 2.30 5.72 -13.98
N GLU A 114 3.43 5.47 -13.31
CA GLU A 114 4.39 4.47 -13.76
C GLU A 114 3.89 3.03 -13.56
N MET A 115 3.18 2.75 -12.45
CA MET A 115 2.50 1.47 -12.23
C MET A 115 1.49 1.19 -13.35
N SER A 116 0.68 2.21 -13.69
CA SER A 116 -0.34 2.14 -14.74
C SER A 116 0.29 1.82 -16.09
N ARG A 117 1.39 2.49 -16.47
CA ARG A 117 2.12 2.22 -17.72
C ARG A 117 2.61 0.77 -17.83
N HIS A 118 3.04 0.19 -16.72
CA HIS A 118 3.54 -1.18 -16.66
C HIS A 118 2.47 -2.24 -16.39
N LYS A 119 1.20 -1.83 -16.20
CA LYS A 119 0.07 -2.70 -15.79
C LYS A 119 0.39 -3.56 -14.56
N VAL A 120 1.11 -3.00 -13.59
CA VAL A 120 1.32 -3.66 -12.28
C VAL A 120 0.27 -3.18 -11.29
N PRO A 121 -0.25 -4.04 -10.39
CA PRO A 121 -1.36 -3.66 -9.51
C PRO A 121 -1.03 -2.50 -8.55
N ALA A 122 -1.88 -1.48 -8.57
CA ALA A 122 -1.89 -0.39 -7.59
C ALA A 122 -2.93 -0.64 -6.50
N ILE A 123 -2.48 -0.65 -5.24
CA ILE A 123 -3.33 -0.71 -4.05
C ILE A 123 -3.60 0.74 -3.61
N ILE A 124 -4.71 1.29 -4.09
CA ILE A 124 -5.06 2.70 -3.90
C ILE A 124 -5.85 2.87 -2.60
N SER A 125 -5.27 3.63 -1.68
CA SER A 125 -5.83 3.90 -0.36
C SER A 125 -5.98 5.39 -0.09
N SER A 126 -7.16 5.75 0.42
CA SER A 126 -7.34 6.98 1.20
C SER A 126 -7.43 6.68 2.70
N GLY A 127 -6.67 7.43 3.50
CA GLY A 127 -6.50 7.20 4.94
C GLY A 127 -6.87 8.37 5.86
N PRO A 128 -8.05 9.00 5.72
CA PRO A 128 -8.42 10.17 6.52
C PRO A 128 -8.65 9.80 7.98
N ILE A 129 -8.51 10.80 8.84
CA ILE A 129 -8.75 10.71 10.27
C ILE A 129 -10.00 11.55 10.56
N LEU A 130 -11.01 10.92 11.17
CA LEU A 130 -12.28 11.56 11.55
C LEU A 130 -12.03 12.81 12.39
N GLY A 131 -12.56 13.95 11.94
CA GLY A 131 -12.46 15.23 12.63
C GLY A 131 -11.07 15.89 12.64
N VAL A 132 -10.08 15.29 11.95
CA VAL A 132 -8.72 15.85 11.85
C VAL A 132 -8.36 16.15 10.39
N THR A 133 -8.44 15.15 9.52
CA THR A 133 -8.17 15.29 8.07
C THR A 133 -9.39 14.94 7.21
N SER A 134 -10.57 14.89 7.83
CA SER A 134 -11.89 14.74 7.21
C SER A 134 -12.97 15.24 8.18
N PRO A 135 -14.24 15.37 7.74
CA PRO A 135 -15.35 15.64 8.66
C PRO A 135 -15.40 14.65 9.83
N ILE A 136 -16.00 15.04 10.95
CA ILE A 136 -16.18 14.14 12.11
C ILE A 136 -17.27 13.09 11.86
N THR A 137 -18.11 13.28 10.85
CA THR A 137 -19.20 12.34 10.54
C THR A 137 -18.70 11.20 9.67
N ILE A 138 -19.14 9.98 9.98
CA ILE A 138 -18.77 8.77 9.22
C ILE A 138 -19.09 8.95 7.72
N ALA A 139 -20.29 9.43 7.40
CA ALA A 139 -20.70 9.65 6.02
C ALA A 139 -19.82 10.68 5.29
N GLY A 140 -19.44 11.78 5.97
CA GLY A 140 -18.55 12.80 5.42
C GLY A 140 -17.15 12.25 5.15
N THR A 141 -16.59 11.49 6.08
CA THR A 141 -15.30 10.81 5.90
C THR A 141 -15.36 9.79 4.77
N CYS A 142 -16.42 8.96 4.68
CA CYS A 142 -16.59 8.00 3.59
C CYS A 142 -16.66 8.70 2.23
N ALA A 143 -17.47 9.76 2.11
CA ALA A 143 -17.59 10.52 0.87
C ALA A 143 -16.25 11.12 0.44
N GLN A 144 -15.52 11.73 1.36
CA GLN A 144 -14.19 12.28 1.07
C GLN A 144 -13.20 11.19 0.67
N ALA A 145 -13.09 10.12 1.45
CA ALA A 145 -12.17 9.02 1.18
C ALA A 145 -12.45 8.37 -0.18
N HIS A 146 -13.72 8.16 -0.48
CA HIS A 146 -14.16 7.58 -1.75
C HIS A 146 -13.82 8.50 -2.93
N ALA A 147 -14.04 9.81 -2.80
CA ALA A 147 -13.67 10.78 -3.83
C ALA A 147 -12.15 10.78 -4.11
N GLU A 148 -11.32 10.72 -3.07
CA GLU A 148 -9.86 10.64 -3.21
C GLU A 148 -9.42 9.35 -3.94
N ILE A 149 -10.02 8.22 -3.59
CA ILE A 149 -9.72 6.94 -4.24
C ILE A 149 -10.18 6.97 -5.70
N LEU A 150 -11.41 7.42 -5.98
CA LEU A 150 -11.92 7.54 -7.34
C LEU A 150 -11.08 8.46 -8.22
N ALA A 151 -10.54 9.55 -7.68
CA ALA A 151 -9.64 10.43 -8.42
C ALA A 151 -8.36 9.70 -8.86
N CYS A 152 -7.77 8.90 -7.97
CA CYS A 152 -6.59 8.10 -8.29
C CYS A 152 -6.90 6.99 -9.30
N ILE A 153 -8.02 6.27 -9.12
CA ILE A 153 -8.47 5.23 -10.06
C ILE A 153 -8.71 5.84 -11.44
N THR A 154 -9.38 6.99 -11.50
CA THR A 154 -9.64 7.69 -12.76
C THR A 154 -8.33 8.04 -13.47
N LEU A 155 -7.35 8.57 -12.75
CA LEU A 155 -6.04 8.85 -13.32
C LEU A 155 -5.34 7.59 -13.85
N GLU A 156 -5.34 6.51 -13.07
CA GLU A 156 -4.75 5.23 -13.48
C GLU A 156 -5.39 4.70 -14.78
N GLN A 157 -6.73 4.74 -14.87
CA GLN A 157 -7.44 4.33 -16.08
C GLN A 157 -7.24 5.29 -17.26
N LEU A 158 -7.03 6.59 -17.02
CA LEU A 158 -6.67 7.55 -18.08
C LEU A 158 -5.26 7.31 -18.63
N VAL A 159 -4.32 6.86 -17.78
CA VAL A 159 -2.95 6.55 -18.21
C VAL A 159 -2.91 5.25 -18.99
N ASN A 160 -3.60 4.21 -18.52
CA ASN A 160 -3.64 2.91 -19.18
C ASN A 160 -4.97 2.18 -18.88
N PRO A 161 -5.96 2.23 -19.79
CA PRO A 161 -7.22 1.54 -19.59
C PRO A 161 -7.04 0.04 -19.30
N GLY A 162 -7.67 -0.43 -18.22
CA GLY A 162 -7.54 -1.79 -17.72
C GLY A 162 -6.30 -2.03 -16.86
N ALA A 163 -5.61 -0.98 -16.41
CA ALA A 163 -4.60 -1.11 -15.36
C ALA A 163 -5.24 -1.70 -14.07
N PRO A 164 -4.61 -2.69 -13.44
CA PRO A 164 -5.20 -3.42 -12.32
C PRO A 164 -5.20 -2.60 -11.03
N VAL A 165 -6.38 -2.49 -10.40
CA VAL A 165 -6.61 -1.68 -9.20
C VAL A 165 -7.07 -2.54 -8.04
N ILE A 166 -6.60 -2.24 -6.83
CA ILE A 166 -7.16 -2.76 -5.59
C ILE A 166 -7.68 -1.58 -4.75
N TYR A 167 -8.98 -1.59 -4.48
CA TYR A 167 -9.66 -0.59 -3.69
C TYR A 167 -9.45 -0.83 -2.19
N THR A 168 -8.98 0.16 -1.46
CA THR A 168 -8.73 0.05 -0.01
C THR A 168 -8.91 1.38 0.70
N SER A 169 -9.10 1.35 2.02
CA SER A 169 -9.14 2.56 2.83
C SER A 169 -8.56 2.35 4.22
N PHE A 170 -7.69 3.29 4.61
CA PHE A 170 -7.14 3.42 5.96
C PHE A 170 -7.87 4.49 6.80
N ALA A 171 -9.12 4.81 6.45
CA ALA A 171 -9.97 5.69 7.25
C ALA A 171 -10.09 5.16 8.68
N ARG A 172 -9.97 6.05 9.67
CA ARG A 172 -9.84 5.70 11.09
C ARG A 172 -10.30 6.81 12.03
N GLY A 173 -10.55 6.44 13.28
CA GLY A 173 -10.96 7.35 14.35
C GLY A 173 -9.80 8.14 14.97
N PHE A 174 -10.17 9.14 15.77
CA PHE A 174 -9.27 9.91 16.61
C PHE A 174 -9.87 10.02 18.01
N ASP A 175 -9.07 9.71 19.02
CA ASP A 175 -9.45 9.93 20.41
C ASP A 175 -9.05 11.36 20.82
N PHE A 176 -10.04 12.25 20.89
CA PHE A 176 -9.84 13.64 21.27
C PHE A 176 -9.40 13.83 22.72
N LYS A 177 -9.62 12.84 23.60
CA LYS A 177 -9.17 12.92 24.99
C LYS A 177 -7.67 12.65 25.10
N THR A 178 -7.15 11.68 24.35
CA THR A 178 -5.74 11.29 24.39
C THR A 178 -4.90 11.89 23.28
N GLY A 179 -5.52 12.53 22.29
CA GLY A 179 -4.85 13.07 21.10
C GLY A 179 -4.26 11.98 20.20
N SER A 180 -4.77 10.75 20.30
CA SER A 180 -4.20 9.59 19.62
C SER A 180 -5.11 9.07 18.51
N VAL A 181 -4.50 8.62 17.41
CA VAL A 181 -5.21 7.90 16.35
C VAL A 181 -5.64 6.53 16.88
N THR A 182 -6.92 6.18 16.67
CA THR A 182 -7.47 4.89 17.07
C THR A 182 -7.93 4.11 15.84
N MET A 183 -7.49 2.86 15.74
CA MET A 183 -7.92 1.93 14.68
C MET A 183 -8.87 0.85 15.19
N SER A 184 -9.05 0.76 16.51
CA SER A 184 -9.88 -0.25 17.16
C SER A 184 -11.17 0.33 17.72
N SER A 185 -11.56 1.52 17.26
CA SER A 185 -12.80 2.17 17.69
C SER A 185 -14.02 1.67 16.89
N PRO A 186 -15.24 1.78 17.43
CA PRO A 186 -16.46 1.44 16.70
C PRO A 186 -16.60 2.21 15.37
N GLU A 187 -16.20 3.48 15.34
CA GLU A 187 -16.22 4.31 14.12
C GLU A 187 -15.25 3.75 13.08
N SER A 188 -14.07 3.29 13.50
CA SER A 188 -13.10 2.66 12.59
C SER A 188 -13.68 1.39 11.96
N ALA A 189 -14.38 0.56 12.74
CA ALA A 189 -15.04 -0.64 12.23
C ALA A 189 -16.16 -0.31 11.22
N ILE A 190 -17.02 0.66 11.54
CA ILE A 190 -18.08 1.11 10.63
C ILE A 190 -17.49 1.66 9.34
N LEU A 191 -16.44 2.49 9.42
CA LEU A 191 -15.74 3.01 8.25
C LEU A 191 -15.23 1.88 7.35
N LYS A 192 -14.64 0.81 7.90
CA LYS A 192 -14.20 -0.34 7.08
C LYS A 192 -15.35 -1.00 6.34
N VAL A 193 -16.49 -1.20 7.00
CA VAL A 193 -17.68 -1.81 6.37
C VAL A 193 -18.21 -0.91 5.25
N CYS A 194 -18.37 0.38 5.51
CA CYS A 194 -18.84 1.35 4.50
C CYS A 194 -17.90 1.38 3.29
N MET A 195 -16.59 1.55 3.51
CA MET A 195 -15.61 1.61 2.42
C MET A 195 -15.54 0.27 1.65
N ALA A 196 -15.70 -0.88 2.32
CA ALA A 196 -15.80 -2.17 1.64
C ALA A 196 -17.02 -2.25 0.72
N GLN A 197 -18.18 -1.76 1.17
CA GLN A 197 -19.40 -1.73 0.37
C GLN A 197 -19.25 -0.80 -0.84
N MET A 198 -18.63 0.36 -0.66
CA MET A 198 -18.38 1.30 -1.76
C MET A 198 -17.43 0.72 -2.81
N GLY A 199 -16.37 0.01 -2.41
CA GLY A 199 -15.48 -0.67 -3.35
C GLY A 199 -16.18 -1.82 -4.10
N ARG A 200 -17.03 -2.61 -3.41
CA ARG A 200 -17.84 -3.67 -4.04
C ARG A 200 -18.87 -3.12 -5.02
N PHE A 201 -19.46 -1.96 -4.73
CA PHE A 201 -20.41 -1.30 -5.62
C PHE A 201 -19.77 -0.95 -6.98
N LEU A 202 -18.46 -0.68 -7.00
CA LEU A 202 -17.68 -0.43 -8.22
C LEU A 202 -17.20 -1.72 -8.91
N ASP A 203 -17.57 -2.90 -8.41
CA ASP A 203 -17.09 -4.21 -8.88
C ASP A 203 -15.55 -4.33 -8.89
N LEU A 204 -14.88 -3.69 -7.91
CA LEU A 204 -13.43 -3.72 -7.78
C LEU A 204 -12.96 -4.73 -6.73
N PRO A 205 -11.77 -5.35 -6.90
CA PRO A 205 -11.11 -6.08 -5.84
C PRO A 205 -10.91 -5.17 -4.62
N ILE A 206 -11.37 -5.61 -3.45
CA ILE A 206 -11.28 -4.83 -2.21
C ILE A 206 -10.28 -5.44 -1.22
N ARG A 207 -9.60 -4.58 -0.47
CA ARG A 207 -8.80 -4.95 0.70
C ARG A 207 -9.07 -3.96 1.83
N MET A 208 -9.78 -4.37 2.88
CA MET A 208 -9.93 -3.53 4.08
C MET A 208 -9.02 -4.02 5.20
N PRO A 209 -8.17 -3.15 5.77
CA PRO A 209 -7.36 -3.46 6.95
C PRO A 209 -8.16 -3.41 8.25
#